data_AF-A0A485AMN7-F1
#
_entry.id   AF-A0A485AMN7-F1
#
_cell.length_a   1.000
_cell.length_b   1.000
_cell.length_c   1.000
_cell.angle_alpha   90.00
_cell.angle_beta   90.00
_cell.angle_gamma   90.00
#
_symmetry.space_group_name_H-M   'P 1'
#
loop_
_entity.id
_entity.type
_entity.pdbx_description
1 polymer ?
#
loop_
_entity_poly.entity_id
_entity_poly.type
_entity_poly.pdbx_seq_one_letter_code
_entity_poly.pdbx_strand_id
1 'polypeptide(L)'
;MRQKIIDAIMTHAAAEYPRECCGVVVQKSRVQRYIPCRNLATDPIEHFHLSPEDYAAAEDLGTVVAIVHSHPDATTQPSELDKAQCDATLLPWHIASWPEGDIRTIQPRGELPLLERPFVLGHFDCWGLVMSYFRQTHGIELTDYRVDYPWWEDQYPENFYRDCWHECGFREFSGPPRAGDMVIMQVQANKWNHAGILLENNMLLHHLYGHLSQRVPYGGYWQERTMKIVRYKTLL
;
A
#
# COMPACT_ATOMS: atom_id res chain seq x y z
N MET A 1 -8.47 -13.06 -21.11
CA MET A 1 -8.55 -11.75 -21.79
C MET A 1 -8.74 -11.98 -23.29
N ARG A 2 -9.42 -11.10 -24.04
CA ARG A 2 -9.58 -11.26 -25.50
C ARG A 2 -8.27 -10.93 -26.22
N GLN A 3 -7.91 -11.67 -27.28
CA GLN A 3 -6.65 -11.49 -28.02
C GLN A 3 -6.41 -10.04 -28.46
N LYS A 4 -7.44 -9.36 -28.98
CA LYS A 4 -7.34 -7.95 -29.39
C LYS A 4 -6.88 -6.99 -28.27
N ILE A 5 -7.20 -7.29 -27.01
CA ILE A 5 -6.76 -6.49 -25.86
C ILE A 5 -5.28 -6.78 -25.58
N ILE A 6 -4.89 -8.06 -25.61
CA ILE A 6 -3.50 -8.50 -25.46
C ILE A 6 -2.61 -7.83 -26.51
N ASP A 7 -3.01 -7.86 -27.78
CA ASP A 7 -2.24 -7.26 -28.88
C ASP A 7 -2.07 -5.74 -28.69
N ALA A 8 -3.12 -5.06 -28.21
CA ALA A 8 -3.07 -3.62 -27.94
C ALA A 8 -2.14 -3.28 -26.77
N ILE A 9 -2.14 -4.11 -25.71
CA ILE A 9 -1.22 -3.99 -24.58
C ILE A 9 0.22 -4.19 -25.07
N MET A 10 0.49 -5.26 -25.83
CA MET A 10 1.85 -5.55 -26.34
C MET A 10 2.35 -4.46 -27.30
N THR A 11 1.47 -3.93 -28.14
CA THR A 11 1.80 -2.78 -29.00
C THR A 11 2.20 -1.55 -28.19
N HIS A 12 1.52 -1.29 -27.07
CA HIS A 12 1.85 -0.19 -26.18
C HIS A 12 3.16 -0.43 -25.42
N ALA A 13 3.36 -1.63 -24.86
CA ALA A 13 4.61 -2.01 -24.21
C ALA A 13 5.83 -1.85 -25.14
N ALA A 14 5.69 -2.29 -26.39
CA ALA A 14 6.73 -2.12 -27.41
C ALA A 14 7.03 -0.65 -27.73
N ALA A 15 6.02 0.22 -27.72
CA ALA A 15 6.17 1.64 -28.04
C ALA A 15 6.80 2.44 -26.89
N GLU A 16 6.54 2.04 -25.65
CA GLU A 16 7.06 2.72 -24.46
C GLU A 16 8.46 2.24 -24.05
N TYR A 17 8.87 1.03 -24.45
CA TYR A 17 10.18 0.45 -24.14
C TYR A 17 11.34 1.43 -24.41
N PRO A 18 12.27 1.64 -23.45
CA PRO A 18 12.50 0.84 -22.24
C PRO A 18 11.66 1.25 -21.01
N ARG A 19 10.70 2.17 -21.15
CA ARG A 19 9.83 2.58 -20.04
C ARG A 19 8.71 1.56 -19.82
N GLU A 20 8.24 1.46 -18.59
CA GLU A 20 6.99 0.78 -18.28
C GLU A 20 5.82 1.52 -18.95
N CYS A 21 5.07 0.80 -19.77
CA CYS A 21 3.76 1.25 -20.21
C CYS A 21 2.74 1.04 -19.08
N CYS A 22 1.70 1.87 -19.02
CA CYS A 22 0.57 1.66 -18.11
C CYS A 22 -0.75 2.02 -18.79
N GLY A 23 -1.86 1.49 -18.29
CA GLY A 23 -3.18 1.78 -18.83
C GLY A 23 -4.28 1.03 -18.11
N VAL A 24 -5.48 1.08 -18.66
CA VAL A 24 -6.67 0.46 -18.06
C VAL A 24 -7.48 -0.33 -19.07
N VAL A 25 -8.17 -1.36 -18.59
CA VAL A 25 -9.22 -2.02 -19.36
C VAL A 25 -10.56 -1.42 -18.96
N VAL A 26 -11.26 -0.84 -19.93
CA VAL A 26 -12.58 -0.24 -19.75
C VAL A 26 -13.65 -1.16 -20.32
N GLN A 27 -14.74 -1.35 -19.57
CA GLN A 27 -15.92 -2.10 -19.98
C GLN A 27 -17.10 -1.17 -20.24
N LYS A 28 -17.65 -1.24 -21.45
CA LYS A 28 -18.94 -0.65 -21.82
C LYS A 28 -19.87 -1.74 -22.32
N SER A 29 -20.93 -2.02 -21.57
CA SER A 29 -21.81 -3.17 -21.82
C SER A 29 -21.00 -4.49 -21.85
N ARG A 30 -21.07 -5.28 -22.93
CA ARG A 30 -20.33 -6.56 -23.08
C ARG A 30 -18.97 -6.41 -23.79
N VAL A 31 -18.53 -5.18 -24.03
CA VAL A 31 -17.30 -4.89 -24.78
C VAL A 31 -16.26 -4.32 -23.84
N GLN A 32 -15.08 -4.95 -23.84
CA GLN A 32 -13.89 -4.48 -23.15
C GLN A 32 -12.90 -3.89 -24.15
N ARG A 33 -12.20 -2.82 -23.76
CA ARG A 33 -11.17 -2.15 -24.55
C ARG A 33 -10.02 -1.75 -23.64
N TYR A 34 -8.80 -1.93 -24.13
CA TYR A 34 -7.61 -1.37 -23.50
C TYR A 34 -7.48 0.11 -23.88
N ILE A 35 -7.20 0.96 -22.90
CA ILE A 35 -6.89 2.37 -23.05
C ILE A 35 -5.47 2.58 -22.52
N PRO A 36 -4.48 2.89 -23.39
CA PRO A 36 -3.15 3.26 -22.94
C PRO A 36 -3.20 4.60 -22.20
N CYS A 37 -2.41 4.72 -21.12
CA CYS A 37 -2.30 5.92 -20.31
C CYS A 37 -0.84 6.33 -20.16
N ARG A 38 -0.60 7.60 -19.83
CA ARG A 38 0.73 8.14 -19.58
C ARG A 38 1.26 7.64 -18.24
N ASN A 39 2.52 7.20 -18.25
CA ASN A 39 3.32 6.97 -17.06
C ASN A 39 3.96 8.29 -16.58
N LEU A 40 3.62 8.71 -15.37
CA LEU A 40 4.11 9.93 -14.71
C LEU A 40 5.18 9.66 -13.63
N ALA A 41 5.69 8.42 -13.52
CA ALA A 41 6.73 8.09 -12.56
C ALA A 41 8.01 8.89 -12.84
N THR A 42 8.72 9.27 -11.78
CA THR A 42 10.02 9.94 -11.87
C THR A 42 11.11 9.03 -12.44
N ASP A 43 10.98 7.73 -12.19
CA ASP A 43 11.78 6.67 -12.81
C ASP A 43 10.84 5.74 -13.59
N PRO A 44 10.52 6.07 -14.85
CA PRO A 44 9.54 5.35 -15.64
C PRO A 44 10.06 4.03 -16.20
N ILE A 45 11.32 3.66 -15.96
CA ILE A 45 11.89 2.37 -16.41
C ILE A 45 11.51 1.26 -15.42
N GLU A 46 11.50 1.57 -14.13
CA GLU A 46 11.29 0.60 -13.04
C GLU A 46 9.90 0.73 -12.38
N HIS A 47 9.19 1.84 -12.62
CA HIS A 47 7.94 2.16 -11.96
C HIS A 47 6.94 2.81 -12.92
N PHE A 48 5.66 2.76 -12.54
CA PHE A 48 4.64 3.58 -13.19
C PHE A 48 3.76 4.33 -12.20
N HIS A 49 3.43 5.57 -12.54
CA HIS A 49 2.34 6.34 -11.92
C HIS A 49 1.32 6.68 -12.99
N LEU A 50 0.14 6.08 -12.90
CA LEU A 50 -0.93 6.25 -13.89
C LEU A 50 -1.44 7.70 -13.86
N SER A 51 -1.46 8.38 -15.02
CA SER A 51 -2.02 9.73 -15.11
C SER A 51 -3.47 9.79 -14.62
N PRO A 52 -3.80 10.61 -13.60
CA PRO A 52 -5.17 10.79 -13.14
C PRO A 52 -6.10 11.33 -14.23
N GLU A 53 -5.58 12.20 -15.10
CA GLU A 53 -6.36 12.73 -16.23
C GLU A 53 -6.71 11.65 -17.25
N ASP A 54 -5.76 10.76 -17.57
CA ASP A 54 -6.02 9.66 -18.51
C ASP A 54 -6.95 8.62 -17.90
N TYR A 55 -6.85 8.37 -16.58
CA TYR A 55 -7.79 7.51 -15.86
C TYR A 55 -9.21 8.08 -15.90
N ALA A 56 -9.38 9.36 -15.55
CA ALA A 56 -10.68 10.03 -15.59
C ALA A 56 -11.28 10.02 -17.01
N ALA A 57 -10.46 10.30 -18.03
CA ALA A 57 -10.90 10.21 -19.42
C ALA A 57 -11.31 8.79 -19.83
N ALA A 58 -10.68 7.75 -19.27
CA ALA A 58 -11.06 6.36 -19.50
C ALA A 58 -12.39 6.00 -18.81
N GLU A 59 -12.66 6.54 -17.62
CA GLU A 59 -13.93 6.37 -16.90
C GLU A 59 -15.12 6.97 -17.68
N ASP A 60 -14.92 8.08 -18.39
CA ASP A 60 -15.94 8.66 -19.28
C ASP A 60 -16.35 7.70 -20.42
N LEU A 61 -15.49 6.74 -20.77
CA LEU A 61 -15.76 5.75 -21.82
C LEU A 61 -16.50 4.50 -21.30
N GLY A 62 -16.48 4.24 -19.99
CA GLY A 62 -17.11 3.09 -19.35
C GLY A 62 -16.49 2.76 -17.99
N THR A 63 -16.88 1.63 -17.39
CA THR A 63 -16.33 1.22 -16.09
C THR A 63 -14.92 0.68 -16.24
N VAL A 64 -13.95 1.22 -15.51
CA VAL A 64 -12.61 0.63 -15.41
C VAL A 64 -12.73 -0.71 -14.65
N VAL A 65 -12.26 -1.79 -15.29
CA VAL A 65 -12.38 -3.17 -14.77
C VAL A 65 -11.04 -3.86 -14.54
N ALA A 66 -9.93 -3.26 -14.97
CA ALA A 66 -8.58 -3.73 -14.65
C ALA A 66 -7.55 -2.63 -14.90
N ILE A 67 -6.42 -2.71 -14.21
CA ILE A 67 -5.20 -1.92 -14.46
C ILE A 67 -4.22 -2.79 -15.24
N VAL A 68 -3.42 -2.17 -16.10
CA VAL A 68 -2.39 -2.84 -16.90
C VAL A 68 -1.08 -2.09 -16.77
N HIS A 69 0.02 -2.81 -16.61
CA HIS A 69 1.36 -2.28 -16.80
C HIS A 69 2.28 -3.32 -17.44
N SER A 70 3.48 -2.90 -17.82
CA SER A 70 4.50 -3.80 -18.37
C SER A 70 5.78 -3.81 -17.54
N HIS A 71 6.44 -4.96 -17.48
CA HIS A 71 7.81 -5.10 -17.00
C HIS A 71 8.78 -5.18 -18.20
N PRO A 72 9.61 -4.15 -18.44
CA PRO A 72 10.68 -4.18 -19.41
C PRO A 72 11.78 -5.15 -18.97
N ASP A 73 12.27 -5.99 -19.90
CA ASP A 73 13.38 -6.94 -19.71
C ASP A 73 13.22 -7.92 -18.53
N ALA A 74 11.99 -8.09 -18.03
CA ALA A 74 11.68 -8.97 -16.91
C ALA A 74 10.39 -9.76 -17.14
N THR A 75 10.22 -10.82 -16.35
CA THR A 75 9.05 -11.70 -16.45
C THR A 75 7.78 -11.03 -15.90
N THR A 76 6.63 -11.65 -16.13
CA THR A 76 5.33 -11.24 -15.57
C THR A 76 5.16 -11.51 -14.07
N GLN A 77 6.22 -11.88 -13.35
CA GLN A 77 6.17 -12.12 -11.91
C GLN A 77 5.91 -10.80 -11.16
N PRO A 78 4.81 -10.66 -10.40
CA PRO A 78 4.51 -9.44 -9.67
C PRO A 78 5.52 -9.20 -8.53
N SER A 79 5.94 -7.95 -8.40
CA SER A 79 6.59 -7.39 -7.21
C SER A 79 5.61 -7.33 -6.03
N GLU A 80 6.11 -6.99 -4.84
CA GLU A 80 5.22 -6.76 -3.70
C GLU A 80 4.42 -5.46 -3.84
N LEU A 81 4.95 -4.46 -4.55
CA LEU A 81 4.24 -3.23 -4.87
C LEU A 81 3.06 -3.53 -5.80
N ASP A 82 3.24 -4.34 -6.84
CA ASP A 82 2.13 -4.74 -7.75
C ASP A 82 0.99 -5.41 -6.98
N LYS A 83 1.33 -6.32 -6.07
CA LYS A 83 0.33 -7.01 -5.25
C LYS A 83 -0.37 -6.04 -4.30
N ALA A 84 0.36 -5.10 -3.72
CA ALA A 84 -0.18 -4.10 -2.80
C ALA A 84 -1.12 -3.11 -3.50
N GLN A 85 -0.76 -2.65 -4.70
CA GLN A 85 -1.59 -1.75 -5.50
C GLN A 85 -2.81 -2.47 -6.09
N CYS A 86 -2.66 -3.74 -6.49
CA CYS A 86 -3.79 -4.61 -6.85
C CYS A 86 -4.81 -4.70 -5.71
N ASP A 87 -4.35 -4.97 -4.49
CA ASP A 87 -5.22 -5.02 -3.31
C ASP A 87 -5.85 -3.66 -3.00
N ALA A 88 -5.10 -2.56 -3.12
CA ALA A 88 -5.59 -1.21 -2.80
C ALA A 88 -6.64 -0.70 -3.79
N THR A 89 -6.48 -1.02 -5.07
CA THR A 89 -7.41 -0.59 -6.14
C THR A 89 -8.64 -1.48 -6.24
N LEU A 90 -8.63 -2.66 -5.62
CA LEU A 90 -9.71 -3.66 -5.69
C LEU A 90 -10.05 -4.06 -7.13
N LEU A 91 -9.08 -3.94 -8.04
CA LEU A 91 -9.20 -4.28 -9.45
C LEU A 91 -8.21 -5.40 -9.79
N PRO A 92 -8.53 -6.28 -10.76
CA PRO A 92 -7.55 -7.13 -11.40
C PRO A 92 -6.41 -6.30 -12.02
N TRP A 93 -5.18 -6.81 -11.93
CA TRP A 93 -4.01 -6.21 -12.58
C TRP A 93 -3.44 -7.15 -13.63
N HIS A 94 -3.13 -6.61 -14.80
CA HIS A 94 -2.52 -7.32 -15.92
C HIS A 94 -1.08 -6.84 -16.12
N ILE A 95 -0.14 -7.77 -15.98
CA ILE A 95 1.29 -7.51 -16.08
C ILE A 95 1.79 -8.13 -17.38
N ALA A 96 2.28 -7.30 -18.29
CA ALA A 96 2.87 -7.74 -19.55
C ALA A 96 4.40 -7.79 -19.44
N SER A 97 5.05 -8.88 -19.86
CA SER A 97 6.51 -8.88 -20.05
C SER A 97 6.87 -8.42 -21.46
N TRP A 98 7.90 -7.61 -21.59
CA TRP A 98 8.42 -7.18 -22.89
C TRP A 98 9.95 -7.28 -22.91
N PRO A 99 10.59 -7.87 -23.94
CA PRO A 99 10.02 -8.34 -25.22
C PRO A 99 9.51 -9.78 -25.24
N GLU A 100 9.52 -10.50 -24.10
CA GLU A 100 9.10 -11.91 -24.01
C GLU A 100 7.64 -12.11 -24.49
N GLY A 101 6.74 -11.16 -24.17
CA GLY A 101 5.38 -11.14 -24.71
C GLY A 101 4.36 -11.98 -23.92
N ASP A 102 4.63 -12.27 -22.64
CA ASP A 102 3.69 -12.95 -21.77
C ASP A 102 2.79 -11.97 -21.02
N ILE A 103 1.61 -12.43 -20.59
CA ILE A 103 0.72 -11.68 -19.68
C ILE A 103 0.35 -12.54 -18.47
N ARG A 104 0.50 -11.95 -17.29
CA ARG A 104 -0.06 -12.48 -16.05
C ARG A 104 -1.21 -11.60 -15.58
N THR A 105 -2.20 -12.22 -14.97
CA THR A 105 -3.23 -11.51 -14.22
C THR A 105 -3.11 -11.84 -12.74
N ILE A 106 -3.08 -10.82 -11.89
CA ILE A 106 -3.27 -10.98 -10.46
C ILE A 106 -4.62 -10.41 -10.06
N GLN A 107 -5.18 -10.96 -8.97
CA GLN A 107 -6.48 -10.56 -8.43
C GLN A 107 -6.26 -9.93 -7.04
N PRO A 108 -7.10 -8.98 -6.62
CA PRO A 108 -7.06 -8.46 -5.27
C PRO A 108 -7.33 -9.61 -4.29
N ARG A 109 -6.52 -9.69 -3.25
CA ARG A 109 -6.52 -10.78 -2.26
C ARG A 109 -7.53 -10.55 -1.14
N GLY A 110 -8.05 -9.33 -1.02
CA GLY A 110 -8.96 -8.92 0.05
C GLY A 110 -8.23 -8.73 1.38
N GLU A 111 -8.86 -9.14 2.48
CA GLU A 111 -8.29 -8.99 3.82
C GLU A 111 -7.08 -9.90 4.04
N LEU A 112 -5.93 -9.32 4.37
CA LEU A 112 -4.69 -10.07 4.61
C LEU A 112 -4.50 -10.41 6.10
N PRO A 113 -3.80 -11.51 6.45
CA PRO A 113 -3.37 -11.77 7.83
C PRO A 113 -2.46 -10.64 8.35
N LEU A 114 -2.51 -10.33 9.64
CA LEU A 114 -1.68 -9.25 10.24
C LEU A 114 -0.18 -9.59 10.31
N LEU A 115 0.20 -10.85 10.13
CA LEU A 115 1.59 -11.31 10.23
C LEU A 115 2.14 -11.65 8.85
N GLU A 116 3.46 -11.61 8.75
CA GLU A 116 4.23 -12.02 7.58
C GLU A 116 3.91 -11.20 6.33
N ARG A 117 3.44 -9.96 6.51
CA ARG A 117 3.22 -9.03 5.40
C ARG A 117 4.56 -8.46 4.94
N PRO A 118 4.87 -8.48 3.64
CA PRO A 118 6.00 -7.75 3.10
C PRO A 118 5.78 -6.24 3.28
N PHE A 119 6.87 -5.50 3.55
CA PHE A 119 6.79 -4.06 3.71
C PHE A 119 6.65 -3.37 2.36
N VAL A 120 5.58 -2.60 2.20
CA VAL A 120 5.35 -1.73 1.04
C VAL A 120 4.88 -0.38 1.57
N LEU A 121 5.73 0.64 1.46
CA LEU A 121 5.41 1.98 1.97
C LEU A 121 4.13 2.51 1.29
N GLY A 122 3.25 3.15 2.05
CA GLY A 122 1.98 3.64 1.52
C GLY A 122 0.87 2.58 1.50
N HIS A 123 1.21 1.29 1.65
CA HIS A 123 0.26 0.18 1.55
C HIS A 123 0.38 -0.79 2.74
N PHE A 124 1.44 -1.58 2.79
CA PHE A 124 1.71 -2.54 3.85
C PHE A 124 2.86 -2.01 4.71
N ASP A 125 2.58 -0.92 5.43
CA ASP A 125 3.50 -0.30 6.37
C ASP A 125 2.96 -0.36 7.81
N CYS A 126 3.66 0.29 8.74
CA CYS A 126 3.26 0.32 10.15
C CYS A 126 1.86 0.91 10.36
N TRP A 127 1.46 1.95 9.63
CA TRP A 127 0.11 2.51 9.75
C TRP A 127 -0.92 1.58 9.11
N GLY A 128 -0.64 1.03 7.94
CA GLY A 128 -1.47 0.02 7.28
C GLY A 128 -1.75 -1.20 8.16
N LEU A 129 -0.75 -1.62 8.96
CA LEU A 129 -0.93 -2.68 9.95
C LEU A 129 -1.84 -2.25 11.10
N VAL A 130 -1.64 -1.06 11.66
CA VAL A 130 -2.50 -0.50 12.72
C VAL A 130 -3.95 -0.42 12.25
N MET A 131 -4.20 0.16 11.06
CA MET A 131 -5.54 0.23 10.47
C MET A 131 -6.15 -1.16 10.28
N SER A 132 -5.36 -2.12 9.78
CA SER A 132 -5.82 -3.50 9.62
C SER A 132 -6.17 -4.14 10.96
N TYR A 133 -5.38 -3.92 12.01
CA TYR A 133 -5.68 -4.46 13.34
C TYR A 133 -7.02 -3.95 13.87
N PHE A 134 -7.25 -2.63 13.81
CA PHE A 134 -8.48 -2.01 14.29
C PHE A 134 -9.71 -2.45 13.49
N ARG A 135 -9.58 -2.51 12.16
CA ARG A 135 -10.63 -3.01 11.28
C ARG A 135 -10.97 -4.48 11.55
N GLN A 136 -9.97 -5.35 11.58
CA GLN A 136 -10.17 -6.80 11.75
C GLN A 136 -10.63 -7.19 13.17
N THR A 137 -10.14 -6.48 14.20
CA THR A 137 -10.39 -6.86 15.61
C THR A 137 -11.58 -6.13 16.21
N HIS A 138 -11.83 -4.89 15.78
CA HIS A 138 -12.83 -4.01 16.39
C HIS A 138 -13.88 -3.48 15.41
N GLY A 139 -13.75 -3.73 14.10
CA GLY A 139 -14.64 -3.15 13.09
C GLY A 139 -14.51 -1.64 12.98
N ILE A 140 -13.35 -1.08 13.36
CA ILE A 140 -13.08 0.36 13.39
C ILE A 140 -12.25 0.74 12.17
N GLU A 141 -12.81 1.61 11.32
CA GLU A 141 -12.07 2.26 10.24
C GLU A 141 -11.32 3.49 10.80
N LEU A 142 -10.00 3.48 10.66
CA LEU A 142 -9.16 4.62 11.01
C LEU A 142 -8.93 5.51 9.79
N THR A 143 -8.66 6.79 10.03
CA THR A 143 -8.25 7.71 8.97
C THR A 143 -6.93 7.25 8.37
N ASP A 144 -6.86 7.17 7.04
CA ASP A 144 -5.65 6.81 6.32
C ASP A 144 -4.76 8.03 6.11
N TYR A 145 -3.57 8.00 6.72
CA TYR A 145 -2.52 9.00 6.57
C TYR A 145 -1.27 8.43 5.90
N ARG A 146 -1.37 7.22 5.32
CA ARG A 146 -0.26 6.64 4.58
C ARG A 146 0.09 7.54 3.39
N VAL A 147 1.39 7.60 3.13
CA VAL A 147 1.98 8.20 1.93
C VAL A 147 3.05 7.25 1.42
N ASP A 148 3.36 7.36 0.13
CA ASP A 148 4.29 6.48 -0.61
C ASP A 148 5.74 6.98 -0.61
N TYR A 149 6.03 8.10 0.06
CA TYR A 149 7.38 8.66 0.21
C TYR A 149 7.89 8.54 1.65
N PRO A 150 9.23 8.49 1.88
CA PRO A 150 9.82 8.33 3.20
C PRO A 150 9.76 9.65 3.99
N TRP A 151 8.56 10.08 4.36
CA TRP A 151 8.24 11.32 5.06
C TRP A 151 8.98 11.51 6.39
N TRP A 152 9.60 10.47 6.94
CA TRP A 152 10.46 10.55 8.13
C TRP A 152 11.86 11.09 7.85
N GLU A 153 12.25 11.30 6.59
CA GLU A 153 13.52 11.93 6.22
C GLU A 153 13.51 13.46 6.45
N ASP A 154 14.68 14.04 6.61
CA ASP A 154 14.86 15.44 7.04
C ASP A 154 14.32 16.46 6.03
N GLN A 155 14.28 16.14 4.74
CA GLN A 155 13.76 17.07 3.73
C GLN A 155 12.24 17.28 3.80
N TYR A 156 11.52 16.40 4.50
CA TYR A 156 10.06 16.45 4.61
C TYR A 156 9.66 17.17 5.91
N PRO A 157 8.65 18.05 5.94
CA PRO A 157 8.23 18.73 7.16
C PRO A 157 7.35 17.89 8.11
N GLU A 158 6.78 16.78 7.64
CA GLU A 158 5.70 16.05 8.30
C GLU A 158 6.18 15.22 9.51
N ASN A 159 5.30 15.04 10.49
CA ASN A 159 5.50 14.14 11.63
C ASN A 159 4.16 13.50 12.03
N PHE A 160 3.62 12.65 11.14
CA PHE A 160 2.24 12.16 11.20
C PHE A 160 1.85 11.53 12.54
N TYR A 161 2.70 10.69 13.14
CA TYR A 161 2.36 10.07 14.41
C TYR A 161 2.32 11.03 15.59
N ARG A 162 3.08 12.14 15.54
CA ARG A 162 3.02 13.19 16.57
C ARG A 162 1.79 14.06 16.40
N ASP A 163 1.44 14.36 15.16
CA ASP A 163 0.51 15.43 14.83
C ASP A 163 -0.93 14.91 14.61
N CYS A 164 -1.12 13.66 14.15
CA CYS A 164 -2.43 13.15 13.70
C CYS A 164 -3.11 12.16 14.65
N TRP A 165 -2.41 11.54 15.62
CA TRP A 165 -2.95 10.45 16.45
C TRP A 165 -4.27 10.80 17.16
N HIS A 166 -4.41 12.06 17.59
CA HIS A 166 -5.61 12.52 18.28
C HIS A 166 -6.82 12.63 17.33
N GLU A 167 -6.61 13.10 16.11
CA GLU A 167 -7.64 13.19 15.07
C GLU A 167 -8.06 11.79 14.58
N CYS A 168 -7.14 10.83 14.55
CA CYS A 168 -7.42 9.40 14.32
C CYS A 168 -8.32 8.76 15.40
N GLY A 169 -8.70 9.50 16.46
CA GLY A 169 -9.60 9.02 17.50
C GLY A 169 -8.91 8.36 18.69
N PHE A 170 -7.58 8.46 18.79
CA PHE A 170 -6.86 7.99 19.97
C PHE A 170 -6.80 9.05 21.08
N ARG A 171 -6.77 8.61 22.32
CA ARG A 171 -6.73 9.44 23.53
C ARG A 171 -5.70 8.92 24.51
N GLU A 172 -5.20 9.82 25.34
CA GLU A 172 -4.47 9.43 26.54
C GLU A 172 -5.42 8.77 27.54
N PHE A 173 -4.87 7.94 28.42
CA PHE A 173 -5.63 7.21 29.44
C PHE A 173 -4.82 7.14 30.74
N SER A 174 -5.50 6.83 31.84
CA SER A 174 -4.88 6.56 33.14
C SER A 174 -4.82 5.05 33.42
N GLY A 175 -3.76 4.60 34.10
CA GLY A 175 -3.57 3.19 34.47
C GLY A 175 -2.59 2.46 33.54
N PRO A 176 -2.42 1.13 33.70
CA PRO A 176 -1.47 0.37 32.91
C PRO A 176 -1.93 0.22 31.45
N PRO A 177 -0.99 0.19 30.48
CA PRO A 177 -1.29 -0.22 29.12
C PRO A 177 -1.85 -1.64 29.06
N ARG A 178 -2.67 -1.92 28.05
CA ARG A 178 -3.26 -3.24 27.79
C ARG A 178 -3.25 -3.58 26.31
N ALA A 179 -3.62 -4.82 25.99
CA ALA A 179 -3.79 -5.24 24.60
C ALA A 179 -4.80 -4.35 23.86
N GLY A 180 -4.47 -3.98 22.62
CA GLY A 180 -5.21 -3.04 21.78
C GLY A 180 -4.76 -1.59 21.90
N ASP A 181 -3.90 -1.25 22.86
CA ASP A 181 -3.30 0.09 22.93
C ASP A 181 -2.23 0.25 21.84
N MET A 182 -2.22 1.41 21.20
CA MET A 182 -1.23 1.75 20.18
C MET A 182 0.00 2.37 20.83
N VAL A 183 1.17 1.85 20.50
CA VAL A 183 2.48 2.35 20.91
C VAL A 183 3.05 3.15 19.74
N ILE A 184 3.26 4.44 19.96
CA ILE A 184 3.91 5.35 19.03
C ILE A 184 5.39 5.46 19.39
N MET A 185 6.26 5.29 18.40
CA MET A 185 7.70 5.16 18.58
C MET A 185 8.49 6.07 17.64
N GLN A 186 9.73 6.35 18.04
CA GLN A 186 10.75 7.00 17.24
C GLN A 186 11.89 6.00 16.98
N VAL A 187 12.04 5.56 15.73
CA VAL A 187 12.96 4.49 15.33
C VAL A 187 13.88 5.00 14.22
N GLN A 188 15.16 5.20 14.54
CA GLN A 188 16.22 5.57 13.56
C GLN A 188 15.91 6.81 12.70
N ALA A 189 15.04 7.71 13.19
CA ALA A 189 14.71 8.98 12.58
C ALA A 189 14.56 10.06 13.66
N ASN A 190 14.54 11.34 13.28
CA ASN A 190 14.28 12.46 14.19
C ASN A 190 12.76 12.74 14.39
N LYS A 191 11.90 11.89 13.81
CA LYS A 191 10.43 11.99 13.86
C LYS A 191 9.81 10.77 14.52
N TRP A 192 8.58 10.91 15.00
CA TRP A 192 7.80 9.76 15.45
C TRP A 192 7.35 9.06 14.18
N ASN A 193 8.04 7.99 13.81
CA ASN A 193 7.96 7.37 12.49
C ASN A 193 7.47 5.92 12.51
N HIS A 194 7.15 5.39 13.68
CA HIS A 194 6.76 4.00 13.81
C HIS A 194 5.62 3.83 14.82
N ALA A 195 4.75 2.86 14.57
CA ALA A 195 3.73 2.45 15.52
C ALA A 195 3.53 0.94 15.52
N GLY A 196 3.00 0.44 16.63
CA GLY A 196 2.58 -0.94 16.78
C GLY A 196 1.45 -1.05 17.80
N ILE A 197 0.85 -2.24 17.89
CA ILE A 197 -0.25 -2.54 18.80
C ILE A 197 0.25 -3.47 19.89
N LEU A 198 0.01 -3.10 21.16
CA LEU A 198 0.20 -4.03 22.26
C LEU A 198 -0.78 -5.18 22.12
N LEU A 199 -0.28 -6.39 22.33
CA LEU A 199 -1.05 -7.61 22.40
C LEU A 199 -0.98 -8.18 23.81
N GLU A 200 -1.70 -9.27 24.04
CA GLU A 200 -1.56 -10.08 25.25
C GLU A 200 -0.11 -10.54 25.48
N ASN A 201 0.20 -10.90 26.72
CA ASN A 201 1.53 -11.40 27.13
C ASN A 201 2.68 -10.43 26.83
N ASN A 202 2.41 -9.12 26.85
CA ASN A 202 3.40 -8.07 26.63
C ASN A 202 4.12 -8.21 25.28
N MET A 203 3.36 -8.55 24.23
CA MET A 203 3.85 -8.61 22.86
C MET A 203 3.47 -7.34 22.09
N LEU A 204 4.27 -6.98 21.10
CA LEU A 204 4.05 -5.87 20.19
C LEU A 204 3.86 -6.41 18.78
N LEU A 205 2.68 -6.16 18.20
CA LEU A 205 2.44 -6.32 16.77
C LEU A 205 2.95 -5.07 16.06
N HIS A 206 3.90 -5.22 15.14
CA HIS A 206 4.42 -4.09 14.39
C HIS A 206 4.94 -4.50 13.02
N HIS A 207 5.15 -3.51 12.14
CA HIS A 207 5.72 -3.71 10.82
C HIS A 207 6.86 -2.72 10.62
N LEU A 208 8.09 -3.18 10.85
CA LEU A 208 9.28 -2.33 10.71
C LEU A 208 9.69 -2.24 9.24
N TYR A 209 10.16 -1.07 8.81
CA TYR A 209 10.70 -0.85 7.47
C TYR A 209 11.75 -1.91 7.10
N GLY A 210 11.59 -2.53 5.92
CA GLY A 210 12.47 -3.59 5.44
C GLY A 210 12.26 -4.97 6.05
N HIS A 211 11.25 -5.16 6.91
CA HIS A 211 10.96 -6.45 7.55
C HIS A 211 9.53 -6.91 7.29
N LEU A 212 9.28 -8.21 7.51
CA LEU A 212 7.92 -8.73 7.58
C LEU A 212 7.20 -8.20 8.83
N SER A 213 5.88 -8.03 8.75
CA SER A 213 5.07 -7.76 9.95
C SER A 213 5.14 -8.93 10.92
N GLN A 214 5.30 -8.65 12.21
CA GLN A 214 5.60 -9.68 13.19
C GLN A 214 5.14 -9.31 14.61
N ARG A 215 5.26 -10.28 15.52
CA ARG A 215 5.09 -10.09 16.96
C ARG A 215 6.44 -10.21 17.64
N VAL A 216 6.78 -9.24 18.47
CA VAL A 216 8.01 -9.24 19.27
C VAL A 216 7.68 -8.93 20.73
N PRO A 217 8.47 -9.38 21.72
CA PRO A 217 8.29 -8.94 23.10
C PRO A 217 8.42 -7.41 23.21
N TYR A 218 7.48 -6.78 23.91
CA TYR A 218 7.50 -5.35 24.17
C TYR A 218 8.38 -5.04 25.39
N GLY A 219 9.65 -4.74 25.12
CA GLY A 219 10.66 -4.45 26.14
C GLY A 219 11.90 -3.81 25.54
N GLY A 220 12.86 -3.43 26.39
CA GLY A 220 14.19 -2.93 26.00
C GLY A 220 14.11 -1.91 24.87
N TYR A 221 14.66 -2.28 23.71
CA TYR A 221 14.71 -1.46 22.49
C TYR A 221 13.39 -0.75 22.14
N TRP A 222 12.25 -1.45 22.25
CA TRP A 222 10.93 -0.91 21.87
C TRP A 222 10.38 0.06 22.91
N GLN A 223 10.58 -0.24 24.20
CA GLN A 223 10.16 0.66 25.29
C GLN A 223 11.01 1.93 25.31
N GLU A 224 12.32 1.82 25.10
CA GLU A 224 13.25 2.95 25.04
C GLU A 224 12.92 3.95 23.92
N ARG A 225 12.25 3.49 22.87
CA ARG A 225 11.84 4.29 21.71
C ARG A 225 10.39 4.74 21.76
N THR A 226 9.66 4.36 22.80
CA THR A 226 8.25 4.70 22.93
C THR A 226 8.12 6.17 23.31
N MET A 227 7.42 6.91 22.46
CA MET A 227 7.12 8.32 22.67
C MET A 227 5.77 8.51 23.35
N LYS A 228 4.80 7.65 23.02
CA LYS A 228 3.46 7.69 23.59
C LYS A 228 2.76 6.35 23.47
N ILE A 229 1.91 6.03 24.43
CA ILE A 229 0.95 4.93 24.34
C ILE A 229 -0.45 5.55 24.42
N VAL A 230 -1.31 5.19 23.48
CA VAL A 230 -2.64 5.79 23.34
C VAL A 230 -3.70 4.72 23.13
N ARG A 231 -4.92 5.01 23.59
CA ARG A 231 -6.07 4.11 23.48
C ARG A 231 -7.14 4.73 22.59
N TYR A 232 -7.74 3.92 21.73
CA TYR A 232 -8.82 4.40 20.88
C TYR A 232 -10.04 4.81 21.73
N LYS A 233 -10.67 5.94 21.41
CA LYS A 233 -11.70 6.61 22.25
C LYS A 233 -12.88 5.72 22.66
N THR A 234 -13.31 4.78 21.82
CA THR A 234 -14.43 3.87 22.12
C THR A 234 -14.02 2.68 22.97
N LEU A 235 -12.71 2.47 23.17
CA LEU A 235 -12.14 1.41 23.99
C LEU A 235 -11.69 1.92 25.36
N LEU A 236 -11.80 3.22 25.66
CA LEU A 236 -11.37 3.79 26.95
C LEU A 236 -11.96 3.07 28.16
#